data_AF-A0A6A6PFQ8-F1
#
_entry.id   AF-A0A6A6PFQ8-F1
#
_cell.length_a   1.000
_cell.length_b   1.000
_cell.length_c   1.000
_cell.angle_alpha   90.00
_cell.angle_beta   90.00
_cell.angle_gamma   90.00
#
_symmetry.space_group_name_H-M   'P 1'
#
loop_
_entity.id
_entity.type
_entity.pdbx_description
1 polymer ?
#
loop_
_entity_poly.entity_id
_entity_poly.type
_entity_poly.pdbx_seq_one_letter_code
_entity_poly.pdbx_strand_id
1 'polypeptide(L)'
;MFALPNGISGHPHAPIGSRLSPTAMEFGAASQGTWGGQSVPQTTTYMSTVEPLNYRRLLDRNMSCNWKYIVDKIVCNNDQQASIFLQQKLKVGTTDQRFEIVNAIIDQAYPLMVNRFGNFLVQRCFEHGTPEQVIAIAQAIRGNTLNLSMDAFGCHVVQKAFDCVPEEYKAIMVHELLRRIPETVIHRYACHVWQKLFELRWSDSPPQIMKYVNEALRGMWHEVALGETGSLVVQNIFENCLEEDKRMCINEVLASIDVVAHGQFGNWCIQHICEHGSIPDRTRAVDHVLRFATEYSMDQFASKVVEKCLKIGGNEFLDRYLDRVCEAHPDRPRMPLIDIAGDQFGNYLIQYILTNADHQRREVVAAHIRKHMVSLRGSKYGSRVAMLCCNPAVSTRPGAPAGLSISRNNNNSFSDRYGSDLGRAYSSERQYTSRGGYGSAFR
;
A
#
# COMPACT_ATOMS: atom_id res chain seq x y z
N MET A 1 24.06 -12.98 -52.03
CA MET A 1 25.42 -12.76 -52.59
C MET A 1 26.17 -11.89 -51.58
N PHE A 2 27.32 -12.28 -50.99
CA PHE A 2 28.16 -13.48 -51.12
C PHE A 2 28.46 -14.11 -49.74
N ALA A 3 29.31 -15.14 -49.68
CA ALA A 3 29.33 -16.17 -48.63
C ALA A 3 30.47 -16.11 -47.58
N LEU A 4 30.30 -16.95 -46.55
CA LEU A 4 31.21 -17.43 -45.46
C LEU A 4 32.41 -18.27 -46.00
N PRO A 5 33.35 -18.87 -45.20
CA PRO A 5 33.38 -19.19 -43.75
C PRO A 5 34.72 -18.79 -43.04
N ASN A 6 35.23 -19.32 -41.89
CA ASN A 6 34.91 -20.47 -41.00
C ASN A 6 35.53 -20.31 -39.57
N GLY A 7 35.19 -21.17 -38.60
CA GLY A 7 35.92 -21.36 -37.32
C GLY A 7 35.07 -21.78 -36.11
N ILE A 8 35.45 -22.86 -35.38
CA ILE A 8 34.61 -23.56 -34.36
C ILE A 8 35.36 -23.78 -33.02
N SER A 9 34.60 -23.97 -31.91
CA SER A 9 34.94 -24.46 -30.54
C SER A 9 35.39 -23.41 -29.49
N GLY A 10 35.07 -23.53 -28.18
CA GLY A 10 34.09 -24.41 -27.49
C GLY A 10 34.15 -24.38 -25.93
N HIS A 11 32.98 -24.22 -25.28
CA HIS A 11 32.65 -24.61 -23.88
C HIS A 11 33.30 -23.90 -22.63
N PRO A 12 32.75 -24.02 -21.39
CA PRO A 12 32.48 -22.85 -20.52
C PRO A 12 33.08 -22.89 -19.10
N HIS A 13 32.93 -21.80 -18.31
CA HIS A 13 33.13 -21.80 -16.85
C HIS A 13 32.14 -20.89 -16.07
N ALA A 14 31.99 -21.19 -14.77
CA ALA A 14 30.91 -20.79 -13.87
C ALA A 14 31.10 -19.41 -13.16
N PRO A 15 30.04 -18.81 -12.57
CA PRO A 15 30.12 -17.53 -11.87
C PRO A 15 30.78 -17.59 -10.49
N ILE A 16 31.40 -16.47 -10.11
CA ILE A 16 32.20 -16.28 -8.89
C ILE A 16 31.32 -15.80 -7.72
N GLY A 17 31.47 -16.44 -6.55
CA GLY A 17 30.77 -16.05 -5.32
C GLY A 17 31.41 -14.87 -4.58
N SER A 18 30.63 -14.15 -3.77
CA SER A 18 31.08 -13.07 -2.90
C SER A 18 31.08 -13.46 -1.40
N ARG A 19 31.99 -12.83 -0.66
CA ARG A 19 32.55 -13.28 0.63
C ARG A 19 31.63 -13.00 1.83
N LEU A 20 31.67 -13.88 2.83
CA LEU A 20 31.37 -13.55 4.24
C LEU A 20 32.60 -13.83 5.12
N SER A 21 32.66 -13.12 6.25
CA SER A 21 33.89 -12.88 7.02
C SER A 21 34.47 -14.10 7.77
N PRO A 22 35.81 -14.24 7.88
CA PRO A 22 36.43 -15.27 8.71
C PRO A 22 36.64 -14.79 10.15
N THR A 23 35.91 -15.33 11.12
CA THR A 23 36.34 -15.23 12.53
C THR A 23 35.73 -16.33 13.41
N ALA A 24 36.59 -16.89 14.27
CA ALA A 24 36.29 -17.70 15.47
C ALA A 24 35.92 -19.21 15.33
N MET A 25 37.00 -20.00 15.40
CA MET A 25 37.16 -21.20 16.24
C MET A 25 36.54 -22.53 15.78
N GLU A 26 37.42 -23.33 15.18
CA GLU A 26 37.41 -24.79 15.27
C GLU A 26 37.39 -25.25 16.75
N PHE A 27 36.66 -26.34 17.02
CA PHE A 27 37.01 -27.27 18.10
C PHE A 27 37.01 -28.68 17.54
N GLY A 28 38.21 -29.21 17.31
CA GLY A 28 38.39 -30.60 16.91
C GLY A 28 38.31 -31.54 18.11
N ALA A 29 37.48 -32.57 18.01
CA ALA A 29 37.53 -33.75 18.87
C ALA A 29 37.14 -34.99 18.05
N ALA A 30 38.01 -35.40 17.15
CA ALA A 30 37.82 -36.61 16.35
C ALA A 30 38.25 -37.85 17.16
N SER A 31 37.28 -38.59 17.72
CA SER A 31 37.52 -39.98 18.11
C SER A 31 37.37 -40.89 16.89
N GLN A 32 38.44 -41.58 16.49
CA GLN A 32 38.36 -42.62 15.46
C GLN A 32 37.46 -43.77 15.93
N GLY A 33 36.54 -44.19 15.08
CA GLY A 33 35.73 -45.39 15.24
C GLY A 33 35.29 -45.87 13.85
N THR A 34 35.76 -47.06 13.45
CA THR A 34 35.60 -47.59 12.09
C THR A 34 34.64 -48.79 12.11
N TRP A 35 33.92 -48.98 10.99
CA TRP A 35 33.12 -50.16 10.59
C TRP A 35 31.67 -50.29 11.07
N GLY A 36 30.77 -50.39 10.09
CA GLY A 36 29.54 -51.19 10.14
C GLY A 36 28.32 -50.55 10.78
N GLY A 37 27.24 -50.35 10.01
CA GLY A 37 26.00 -49.82 10.57
C GLY A 37 24.84 -49.76 9.57
N GLN A 38 23.92 -50.70 9.74
CA GLN A 38 22.55 -50.78 9.21
C GLN A 38 21.86 -49.42 8.94
N SER A 39 20.95 -49.42 7.96
CA SER A 39 19.91 -48.39 7.82
C SER A 39 19.01 -48.38 9.06
N VAL A 40 19.34 -47.54 10.04
CA VAL A 40 18.54 -47.34 11.25
C VAL A 40 17.15 -46.84 10.83
N PRO A 41 16.05 -47.47 11.27
CA PRO A 41 14.71 -46.92 11.05
C PRO A 41 14.64 -45.55 11.71
N GLN A 42 14.17 -44.52 10.99
CA GLN A 42 13.91 -43.21 11.60
C GLN A 42 12.72 -43.35 12.55
N THR A 43 12.99 -43.75 13.79
CA THR A 43 11.99 -43.89 14.83
C THR A 43 11.53 -42.52 15.28
N THR A 44 10.28 -42.18 14.92
CA THR A 44 9.62 -40.97 15.39
C THR A 44 9.42 -41.05 16.90
N THR A 45 9.96 -40.09 17.64
CA THR A 45 9.84 -40.00 19.10
C THR A 45 8.64 -39.11 19.44
N TYR A 46 7.64 -39.69 20.11
CA TYR A 46 6.47 -38.95 20.57
C TYR A 46 6.72 -38.28 21.93
N MET A 47 6.48 -36.98 22.04
CA MET A 47 6.49 -36.25 23.32
C MET A 47 5.08 -36.05 23.86
N SER A 48 4.88 -36.43 25.12
CA SER A 48 3.67 -36.14 25.87
C SER A 48 3.45 -34.63 26.05
N THR A 49 2.20 -34.19 26.02
CA THR A 49 1.80 -32.77 26.01
C THR A 49 1.66 -32.14 27.41
N VAL A 50 2.41 -32.64 28.39
CA VAL A 50 2.44 -32.08 29.75
C VAL A 50 3.16 -30.74 29.75
N GLU A 51 2.64 -29.76 30.48
CA GLU A 51 3.27 -28.43 30.58
C GLU A 51 4.53 -28.43 31.47
N PRO A 52 5.54 -27.58 31.17
CA PRO A 52 5.62 -26.67 30.01
C PRO A 52 6.13 -27.37 28.74
N LEU A 53 5.46 -27.13 27.61
CA LEU A 53 5.89 -27.61 26.29
C LEU A 53 7.22 -26.97 25.87
N ASN A 54 8.23 -27.80 25.59
CA ASN A 54 9.52 -27.33 25.07
C ASN A 54 9.51 -27.31 23.52
N TYR A 55 8.99 -26.24 22.93
CA TYR A 55 8.92 -26.08 21.48
C TYR A 55 10.28 -26.23 20.78
N ARG A 56 11.38 -25.80 21.41
CA ARG A 56 12.73 -25.92 20.84
C ARG A 56 13.13 -27.37 20.61
N ARG A 57 12.78 -28.28 21.55
CA ARG A 57 13.02 -29.72 21.42
C ARG A 57 12.02 -30.39 20.47
N LEU A 58 10.78 -29.89 20.40
CA LEU A 58 9.77 -30.38 19.46
C LEU A 58 10.08 -30.01 17.99
N LEU A 59 10.96 -29.05 17.73
CA LEU A 59 11.41 -28.72 16.38
C LEU A 59 12.31 -29.79 15.75
N ASP A 60 12.94 -30.65 16.56
CA ASP A 60 13.78 -31.74 16.07
C ASP A 60 13.01 -32.60 15.06
N ARG A 61 13.64 -32.94 13.92
CA ARG A 61 12.96 -33.56 12.77
C ARG A 61 12.20 -34.84 13.12
N ASN A 62 12.73 -35.66 14.01
CA ASN A 62 12.13 -36.95 14.39
C ASN A 62 11.13 -36.83 15.55
N MET A 63 10.87 -35.63 16.06
CA MET A 63 9.97 -35.41 17.20
C MET A 63 8.53 -35.16 16.74
N SER A 64 7.56 -35.87 17.33
CA SER A 64 6.12 -35.63 17.16
C SER A 64 5.43 -35.36 18.50
N CYS A 65 4.22 -34.80 18.45
CA CYS A 65 3.33 -34.62 19.59
C CYS A 65 1.87 -34.57 19.09
N ASN A 66 0.91 -34.37 19.98
CA ASN A 66 -0.48 -34.14 19.57
C ASN A 66 -0.62 -32.75 18.90
N TRP A 67 -0.58 -32.71 17.57
CA TRP A 67 -0.70 -31.47 16.79
C TRP A 67 -2.02 -30.74 17.03
N LYS A 68 -3.12 -31.48 17.24
CA LYS A 68 -4.45 -30.91 17.52
C LYS A 68 -4.43 -30.10 18.81
N TYR A 69 -3.82 -30.62 19.87
CA TYR A 69 -3.62 -29.86 21.12
C TYR A 69 -2.82 -28.56 20.89
N ILE A 70 -1.80 -28.57 20.03
CA ILE A 70 -1.04 -27.35 19.71
C ILE A 70 -1.91 -26.34 18.95
N VAL A 71 -2.77 -26.80 18.02
CA VAL A 71 -3.76 -25.96 17.33
C VAL A 71 -4.79 -25.40 18.32
N ASP A 72 -5.29 -26.20 19.26
CA ASP A 72 -6.24 -25.78 20.30
C ASP A 72 -5.66 -24.63 21.14
N LYS A 73 -4.36 -24.65 21.48
CA LYS A 73 -3.71 -23.52 22.18
C LYS A 73 -3.73 -22.23 21.37
N ILE A 74 -3.71 -22.29 20.04
CA ILE A 74 -3.78 -21.09 19.18
C ILE A 74 -5.21 -20.57 19.15
N VAL A 75 -6.19 -21.45 18.90
CA VAL A 75 -7.60 -21.09 18.77
C VAL A 75 -8.17 -20.60 20.11
N CYS A 76 -7.95 -21.34 21.19
CA CYS A 76 -8.52 -21.04 22.51
C CYS A 76 -7.74 -19.97 23.29
N ASN A 77 -6.41 -19.95 23.19
CA ASN A 77 -5.56 -19.13 24.06
C ASN A 77 -4.75 -18.04 23.31
N ASN A 78 -4.92 -17.87 22.00
CA ASN A 78 -4.12 -16.97 21.17
C ASN A 78 -2.60 -17.20 21.31
N ASP A 79 -2.17 -18.46 21.42
CA ASP A 79 -0.76 -18.81 21.65
C ASP A 79 0.13 -18.52 20.42
N GLN A 80 0.85 -17.40 20.48
CA GLN A 80 1.81 -16.99 19.46
C GLN A 80 2.95 -18.01 19.29
N GLN A 81 3.43 -18.61 20.37
CA GLN A 81 4.57 -19.54 20.33
C GLN A 81 4.17 -20.86 19.68
N ALA A 82 2.96 -21.35 19.95
CA ALA A 82 2.36 -22.48 19.26
C ALA A 82 2.26 -22.22 17.74
N SER A 83 1.81 -21.02 17.32
CA SER A 83 1.75 -20.66 15.89
C SER A 83 3.14 -20.61 15.24
N ILE A 84 4.11 -19.92 15.85
CA ILE A 84 5.49 -19.84 15.33
C ILE A 84 6.12 -21.24 15.23
N PHE A 85 5.91 -22.07 16.25
CA PHE A 85 6.37 -23.46 16.27
C PHE A 85 5.79 -24.28 15.12
N LEU A 86 4.47 -24.27 14.92
CA LEU A 86 3.83 -25.02 13.84
C LEU A 86 4.23 -24.48 12.46
N GLN A 87 4.39 -23.16 12.28
CA GLN A 87 4.88 -22.59 11.01
C GLN A 87 6.29 -23.09 10.69
N GLN A 88 7.19 -23.14 11.67
CA GLN A 88 8.54 -23.66 11.48
C GLN A 88 8.51 -25.19 11.25
N LYS A 89 7.65 -25.93 11.95
CA LYS A 89 7.51 -27.38 11.78
C LYS A 89 6.93 -27.74 10.40
N LEU A 90 6.01 -26.94 9.85
CA LEU A 90 5.57 -27.06 8.46
C LEU A 90 6.72 -26.86 7.45
N LYS A 91 7.72 -26.04 7.77
CA LYS A 91 8.89 -25.81 6.90
C LYS A 91 9.96 -26.90 6.97
N VAL A 92 10.21 -27.49 8.15
CA VAL A 92 11.36 -28.41 8.38
C VAL A 92 10.99 -29.84 8.76
N GLY A 93 9.71 -30.12 9.02
CA GLY A 93 9.20 -31.44 9.41
C GLY A 93 9.19 -32.45 8.26
N THR A 94 9.00 -33.73 8.61
CA THR A 94 8.81 -34.81 7.61
C THR A 94 7.50 -34.63 6.83
N THR A 95 7.35 -35.33 5.71
CA THR A 95 6.10 -35.27 4.92
C THR A 95 4.88 -35.68 5.74
N ASP A 96 5.01 -36.74 6.55
CA ASP A 96 3.91 -37.22 7.40
C ASP A 96 3.56 -36.20 8.49
N GLN A 97 4.56 -35.59 9.14
CA GLN A 97 4.33 -34.51 10.12
C GLN A 97 3.63 -33.32 9.49
N ARG A 98 4.04 -32.88 8.29
CA ARG A 98 3.36 -31.78 7.58
C ARG A 98 1.92 -32.17 7.28
N PHE A 99 1.68 -33.37 6.77
CA PHE A 99 0.35 -33.88 6.45
C PHE A 99 -0.56 -33.90 7.70
N GLU A 100 -0.10 -34.45 8.81
CA GLU A 100 -0.84 -34.47 10.09
C GLU A 100 -1.12 -33.06 10.64
N ILE A 101 -0.13 -32.16 10.62
CA ILE A 101 -0.29 -30.78 11.09
C ILE A 101 -1.30 -30.02 10.22
N VAL A 102 -1.24 -30.16 8.90
CA VAL A 102 -2.19 -29.50 7.99
C VAL A 102 -3.61 -30.06 8.19
N ASN A 103 -3.79 -31.36 8.41
CA ASN A 103 -5.10 -31.92 8.75
C ASN A 103 -5.64 -31.37 10.09
N ALA A 104 -4.80 -31.27 11.12
CA ALA A 104 -5.19 -30.68 12.40
C ALA A 104 -5.55 -29.17 12.29
N ILE A 105 -4.97 -28.47 11.31
CA ILE A 105 -5.32 -27.09 10.96
C ILE A 105 -6.64 -27.03 10.18
N ILE A 106 -6.88 -27.96 9.25
CA ILE A 106 -8.13 -28.04 8.46
C ILE A 106 -9.35 -28.25 9.36
N ASP A 107 -9.24 -29.14 10.37
CA ASP A 107 -10.27 -29.37 11.40
C ASP A 107 -10.79 -28.08 12.07
N GLN A 108 -9.96 -27.03 12.14
CA GLN A 108 -10.26 -25.75 12.77
C GLN A 108 -9.92 -24.56 11.85
N ALA A 109 -10.07 -24.75 10.55
CA ALA A 109 -9.62 -23.80 9.53
C ALA A 109 -10.20 -22.39 9.75
N TYR A 110 -11.54 -22.24 9.81
CA TYR A 110 -12.17 -20.93 9.93
C TYR A 110 -11.78 -20.18 11.22
N PRO A 111 -11.84 -20.78 12.44
CA PRO A 111 -11.31 -20.16 13.66
C PRO A 111 -9.86 -19.68 13.54
N LEU A 112 -8.99 -20.43 12.85
CA LEU A 112 -7.61 -20.02 12.61
C LEU A 112 -7.50 -18.88 11.59
N MET A 113 -8.32 -18.84 10.55
CA MET A 113 -8.30 -17.78 9.53
C MET A 113 -8.54 -16.38 10.11
N VAL A 114 -9.48 -16.26 11.06
CA VAL A 114 -9.80 -15.01 11.76
C VAL A 114 -8.97 -14.81 13.04
N ASN A 115 -7.96 -15.64 13.29
CA ASN A 115 -7.10 -15.54 14.45
C ASN A 115 -5.83 -14.73 14.15
N ARG A 116 -5.44 -13.86 15.11
CA ARG A 116 -4.26 -13.00 15.03
C ARG A 116 -2.95 -13.72 14.70
N PHE A 117 -2.81 -14.97 15.15
CA PHE A 117 -1.63 -15.80 14.89
C PHE A 117 -1.95 -17.05 14.03
N GLY A 118 -3.20 -17.51 14.02
CA GLY A 118 -3.65 -18.65 13.22
C GLY A 118 -3.66 -18.37 11.70
N ASN A 119 -3.94 -17.14 11.27
CA ASN A 119 -4.02 -16.82 9.84
C ASN A 119 -2.72 -17.13 9.08
N PHE A 120 -1.56 -16.91 9.73
CA PHE A 120 -0.24 -17.23 9.17
C PHE A 120 -0.01 -18.74 8.99
N LEU A 121 -0.63 -19.58 9.82
CA LEU A 121 -0.60 -21.04 9.63
C LEU A 121 -1.42 -21.45 8.42
N VAL A 122 -2.64 -20.94 8.27
CA VAL A 122 -3.49 -21.25 7.11
C VAL A 122 -2.79 -20.79 5.82
N GLN A 123 -2.17 -19.60 5.82
CA GLN A 123 -1.34 -19.13 4.70
C GLN A 123 -0.16 -20.06 4.38
N ARG A 124 0.50 -20.65 5.39
CA ARG A 124 1.58 -21.64 5.22
C ARG A 124 1.07 -23.00 4.74
N CYS A 125 -0.17 -23.37 5.03
CA CYS A 125 -0.77 -24.60 4.53
C CYS A 125 -0.97 -24.55 3.00
N PHE A 126 -1.21 -23.36 2.42
CA PHE A 126 -1.20 -23.19 0.97
C PHE A 126 0.18 -23.39 0.30
N GLU A 127 1.28 -23.30 1.06
CA GLU A 127 2.65 -23.47 0.57
C GLU A 127 3.21 -24.88 0.82
N HIS A 128 2.63 -25.63 1.77
CA HIS A 128 3.20 -26.87 2.30
C HIS A 128 2.23 -28.07 2.37
N GLY A 129 0.93 -27.84 2.19
CA GLY A 129 -0.08 -28.90 2.11
C GLY A 129 -0.12 -29.57 0.73
N THR A 130 -0.76 -30.74 0.65
CA THR A 130 -1.04 -31.40 -0.64
C THR A 130 -2.15 -30.68 -1.42
N PRO A 131 -2.32 -30.93 -2.73
CA PRO A 131 -3.42 -30.34 -3.50
C PRO A 131 -4.81 -30.59 -2.88
N GLU A 132 -5.03 -31.78 -2.32
CA GLU A 132 -6.27 -32.17 -1.66
C GLU A 132 -6.49 -31.36 -0.36
N GLN A 133 -5.41 -31.07 0.38
CA GLN A 133 -5.45 -30.24 1.58
C GLN A 133 -5.69 -28.76 1.23
N VAL A 134 -5.09 -28.24 0.14
CA VAL A 134 -5.39 -26.91 -0.39
C VAL A 134 -6.87 -26.79 -0.79
N ILE A 135 -7.42 -27.82 -1.43
CA ILE A 135 -8.86 -27.90 -1.75
C ILE A 135 -9.72 -27.95 -0.47
N ALA A 136 -9.33 -28.70 0.55
CA ALA A 136 -10.06 -28.73 1.82
C ALA A 136 -10.09 -27.36 2.52
N ILE A 137 -8.99 -26.60 2.48
CA ILE A 137 -8.93 -25.23 3.00
C ILE A 137 -9.83 -24.31 2.14
N ALA A 138 -9.84 -24.47 0.82
CA ALA A 138 -10.73 -23.72 -0.07
C ALA A 138 -12.23 -24.00 0.20
N GLN A 139 -12.59 -25.25 0.53
CA GLN A 139 -13.95 -25.60 0.96
C GLN A 139 -14.32 -24.99 2.32
N ALA A 140 -13.35 -24.74 3.22
CA ALA A 140 -13.60 -24.00 4.47
C ALA A 140 -13.79 -22.48 4.24
N ILE A 141 -13.16 -21.92 3.20
CA ILE A 141 -13.37 -20.53 2.76
C ILE A 141 -14.73 -20.35 2.07
N ARG A 142 -15.23 -21.37 1.36
CA ARG A 142 -16.51 -21.36 0.67
C ARG A 142 -17.68 -21.01 1.60
N GLY A 143 -18.53 -20.11 1.15
CA GLY A 143 -19.62 -19.51 1.92
C GLY A 143 -19.16 -18.35 2.84
N ASN A 144 -17.86 -18.22 3.09
CA ASN A 144 -17.27 -17.30 4.05
C ASN A 144 -16.36 -16.23 3.42
N THR A 145 -16.12 -16.25 2.10
CA THR A 145 -15.14 -15.36 1.43
C THR A 145 -15.36 -13.89 1.79
N LEU A 146 -16.63 -13.46 1.82
CA LEU A 146 -17.03 -12.10 2.12
C LEU A 146 -16.71 -11.70 3.56
N ASN A 147 -17.05 -12.55 4.54
CA ASN A 147 -16.75 -12.31 5.95
C ASN A 147 -15.24 -12.27 6.20
N LEU A 148 -14.50 -13.23 5.63
CA LEU A 148 -13.05 -13.29 5.72
C LEU A 148 -12.39 -12.07 5.07
N SER A 149 -12.89 -11.59 3.93
CA SER A 149 -12.37 -10.38 3.26
C SER A 149 -12.53 -9.12 4.11
N MET A 150 -13.56 -9.07 4.97
CA MET A 150 -13.78 -7.96 5.89
C MET A 150 -13.18 -8.19 7.29
N ASP A 151 -12.49 -9.30 7.52
CA ASP A 151 -11.76 -9.55 8.77
C ASP A 151 -10.32 -9.00 8.72
N ALA A 152 -9.81 -8.61 9.89
CA ALA A 152 -8.46 -8.04 10.05
C ALA A 152 -7.32 -9.04 9.75
N PHE A 153 -7.61 -10.34 9.78
CA PHE A 153 -6.65 -11.43 9.56
C PHE A 153 -7.07 -12.31 8.39
N GLY A 154 -8.38 -12.57 8.27
CA GLY A 154 -8.99 -13.35 7.19
C GLY A 154 -8.71 -12.77 5.81
N CYS A 155 -8.59 -11.44 5.66
CA CYS A 155 -8.35 -10.80 4.37
C CYS A 155 -7.00 -11.23 3.76
N HIS A 156 -5.99 -11.50 4.59
CA HIS A 156 -4.69 -12.03 4.16
C HIS A 156 -4.80 -13.49 3.72
N VAL A 157 -5.65 -14.29 4.37
CA VAL A 157 -5.93 -15.67 3.94
C VAL A 157 -6.63 -15.68 2.58
N VAL A 158 -7.63 -14.82 2.37
CA VAL A 158 -8.34 -14.72 1.07
C VAL A 158 -7.40 -14.30 -0.06
N GLN A 159 -6.54 -13.30 0.19
CA GLN A 159 -5.50 -12.89 -0.78
C GLN A 159 -4.55 -14.05 -1.13
N LYS A 160 -4.08 -14.81 -0.13
CA LYS A 160 -3.20 -15.97 -0.35
C LYS A 160 -3.93 -17.13 -1.04
N ALA A 161 -5.21 -17.33 -0.73
CA ALA A 161 -6.04 -18.34 -1.39
C ALA A 161 -6.16 -18.06 -2.89
N PHE A 162 -6.38 -16.80 -3.30
CA PHE A 162 -6.42 -16.45 -4.73
C PHE A 162 -5.12 -16.76 -5.50
N ASP A 163 -3.96 -16.81 -4.85
CA ASP A 163 -2.71 -17.26 -5.47
C ASP A 163 -2.65 -18.78 -5.62
N CYS A 164 -3.18 -19.54 -4.65
CA CYS A 164 -2.85 -20.95 -4.47
C CYS A 164 -3.97 -21.96 -4.77
N VAL A 165 -5.25 -21.57 -4.74
CA VAL A 165 -6.37 -22.51 -4.99
C VAL A 165 -6.61 -22.72 -6.50
N PRO A 166 -7.17 -23.87 -6.94
CA PRO A 166 -7.59 -24.07 -8.33
C PRO A 166 -8.61 -23.02 -8.81
N GLU A 167 -8.65 -22.74 -10.12
CA GLU A 167 -9.48 -21.65 -10.69
C GLU A 167 -10.98 -21.79 -10.40
N GLU A 168 -11.50 -23.02 -10.29
CA GLU A 168 -12.89 -23.28 -9.86
C GLU A 168 -13.21 -22.70 -8.47
N TYR A 169 -12.26 -22.76 -7.53
CA TYR A 169 -12.41 -22.17 -6.19
C TYR A 169 -12.22 -20.67 -6.22
N LYS A 170 -11.29 -20.15 -7.05
CA LYS A 170 -11.15 -18.71 -7.27
C LYS A 170 -12.47 -18.13 -7.79
N ALA A 171 -13.12 -18.77 -8.77
CA ALA A 171 -14.40 -18.32 -9.31
C ALA A 171 -15.51 -18.30 -8.25
N ILE A 172 -15.60 -19.33 -7.39
CA ILE A 172 -16.55 -19.35 -6.25
C ILE A 172 -16.31 -18.16 -5.30
N MET A 173 -15.05 -17.92 -4.92
CA MET A 173 -14.67 -16.80 -4.05
C MET A 173 -15.03 -15.43 -4.68
N VAL A 174 -14.80 -15.27 -5.98
CA VAL A 174 -15.22 -14.07 -6.73
C VAL A 174 -16.73 -13.89 -6.70
N HIS A 175 -17.50 -14.94 -7.00
CA HIS A 175 -18.97 -14.89 -6.94
C HIS A 175 -19.55 -14.61 -5.54
N GLU A 176 -18.81 -14.90 -4.47
CA GLU A 176 -19.18 -14.53 -3.11
C GLU A 176 -18.87 -13.04 -2.82
N LEU A 177 -17.71 -12.53 -3.22
CA LEU A 177 -17.32 -11.14 -3.01
C LEU A 177 -18.23 -10.17 -3.81
N LEU A 178 -18.63 -10.57 -5.03
CA LEU A 178 -19.55 -9.81 -5.90
C LEU A 178 -20.95 -9.57 -5.30
N ARG A 179 -21.31 -10.18 -4.15
CA ARG A 179 -22.63 -10.01 -3.51
C ARG A 179 -22.80 -8.69 -2.77
N ARG A 180 -21.71 -8.01 -2.39
CA ARG A 180 -21.72 -6.75 -1.61
C ARG A 180 -20.63 -5.79 -2.08
N ILE A 181 -20.63 -5.50 -3.38
CA ILE A 181 -19.59 -4.66 -4.02
C ILE A 181 -19.47 -3.28 -3.38
N PRO A 182 -20.55 -2.47 -3.19
CA PRO A 182 -20.39 -1.10 -2.71
C PRO A 182 -19.81 -1.01 -1.29
N GLU A 183 -20.15 -1.96 -0.42
CA GLU A 183 -19.62 -2.06 0.94
C GLU A 183 -18.17 -2.53 0.96
N THR A 184 -17.84 -3.60 0.22
CA THR A 184 -16.52 -4.25 0.31
C THR A 184 -15.42 -3.48 -0.43
N VAL A 185 -15.74 -2.75 -1.51
CA VAL A 185 -14.75 -1.95 -2.26
C VAL A 185 -14.13 -0.84 -1.40
N ILE A 186 -14.93 -0.21 -0.55
CA ILE A 186 -14.48 0.85 0.37
C ILE A 186 -14.08 0.32 1.76
N HIS A 187 -14.20 -0.99 2.02
CA HIS A 187 -13.91 -1.54 3.34
C HIS A 187 -12.41 -1.63 3.63
N ARG A 188 -11.99 -1.20 4.83
CA ARG A 188 -10.60 -1.10 5.32
C ARG A 188 -9.71 -2.34 5.19
N TYR A 189 -10.31 -3.52 5.04
CA TYR A 189 -9.59 -4.78 4.84
C TYR A 189 -9.89 -5.43 3.49
N ALA A 190 -11.12 -5.28 2.97
CA ALA A 190 -11.53 -5.94 1.73
C ALA A 190 -11.05 -5.18 0.48
N CYS A 191 -10.70 -3.90 0.58
CA CYS A 191 -10.04 -3.16 -0.51
C CYS A 191 -8.73 -3.82 -0.97
N HIS A 192 -7.99 -4.51 -0.09
CA HIS A 192 -6.79 -5.28 -0.45
C HIS A 192 -7.15 -6.56 -1.20
N VAL A 193 -8.27 -7.20 -0.83
CA VAL A 193 -8.81 -8.36 -1.55
C VAL A 193 -9.28 -7.96 -2.96
N TRP A 194 -9.88 -6.77 -3.11
CA TRP A 194 -10.26 -6.19 -4.40
C TRP A 194 -9.05 -5.87 -5.30
N GLN A 195 -8.00 -5.25 -4.76
CA GLN A 195 -6.74 -5.03 -5.50
C GLN A 195 -6.16 -6.36 -5.99
N LYS A 196 -6.05 -7.34 -5.07
CA LYS A 196 -5.58 -8.68 -5.41
C LYS A 196 -6.43 -9.37 -6.48
N LEU A 197 -7.75 -9.14 -6.48
CA LEU A 197 -8.68 -9.69 -7.46
C LEU A 197 -8.45 -9.14 -8.87
N PHE A 198 -8.22 -7.83 -9.03
CA PHE A 198 -7.93 -7.23 -10.34
C PHE A 198 -6.54 -7.58 -10.88
N GLU A 199 -5.58 -7.91 -10.00
CA GLU A 199 -4.26 -8.41 -10.36
C GLU A 199 -4.26 -9.88 -10.84
N LEU A 200 -5.34 -10.64 -10.64
CA LEU A 200 -5.37 -12.06 -11.01
C LEU A 200 -5.18 -12.28 -12.51
N ARG A 201 -4.59 -13.43 -12.81
CA ARG A 201 -4.47 -13.99 -14.15
C ARG A 201 -5.21 -15.32 -14.16
N TRP A 202 -6.01 -15.51 -15.20
CA TRP A 202 -6.84 -16.70 -15.42
C TRP A 202 -6.31 -17.44 -16.63
N SER A 203 -6.31 -18.77 -16.56
CA SER A 203 -5.89 -19.64 -17.67
C SER A 203 -7.00 -19.77 -18.70
N ASP A 204 -8.23 -19.89 -18.20
CA ASP A 204 -9.46 -19.87 -18.99
C ASP A 204 -10.06 -18.43 -19.07
N SER A 205 -11.27 -18.31 -19.63
CA SER A 205 -11.97 -17.02 -19.73
C SER A 205 -12.24 -16.43 -18.33
N PRO A 206 -11.74 -15.22 -18.02
CA PRO A 206 -11.92 -14.62 -16.70
C PRO A 206 -13.40 -14.29 -16.44
N PRO A 207 -13.87 -14.35 -15.18
CA PRO A 207 -15.19 -13.85 -14.84
C PRO A 207 -15.32 -12.37 -15.20
N GLN A 208 -16.49 -11.94 -15.69
CA GLN A 208 -16.78 -10.54 -16.05
C GLN A 208 -16.95 -9.65 -14.80
N ILE A 209 -15.92 -9.57 -13.95
CA ILE A 209 -15.93 -8.87 -12.65
C ILE A 209 -16.34 -7.41 -12.85
N MET A 210 -15.67 -6.71 -13.77
CA MET A 210 -15.89 -5.28 -13.99
C MET A 210 -17.29 -4.96 -14.53
N LYS A 211 -17.97 -5.90 -15.21
CA LYS A 211 -19.40 -5.72 -15.56
C LYS A 211 -20.27 -5.55 -14.32
N TYR A 212 -20.16 -6.47 -13.36
CA TYR A 212 -20.94 -6.42 -12.11
C TYR A 212 -20.51 -5.24 -11.22
N VAL A 213 -19.21 -4.92 -11.17
CA VAL A 213 -18.70 -3.78 -10.40
C VAL A 213 -19.21 -2.45 -10.98
N ASN A 214 -19.15 -2.27 -12.30
CA ASN A 214 -19.70 -1.10 -12.99
C ASN A 214 -21.23 -1.01 -12.87
N GLU A 215 -21.94 -2.14 -12.82
CA GLU A 215 -23.39 -2.15 -12.58
C GLU A 215 -23.73 -1.71 -11.15
N ALA A 216 -23.00 -2.21 -10.15
CA ALA A 216 -23.22 -1.90 -8.74
C ALA A 216 -22.72 -0.50 -8.30
N LEU A 217 -21.74 0.07 -9.00
CA LEU A 217 -21.11 1.37 -8.68
C LEU A 217 -21.46 2.50 -9.65
N ARG A 218 -22.40 2.27 -10.58
CA ARG A 218 -22.82 3.29 -11.58
C ARG A 218 -23.26 4.59 -10.90
N GLY A 219 -22.65 5.69 -11.30
CA GLY A 219 -22.85 7.03 -10.75
C GLY A 219 -22.06 7.32 -9.47
N MET A 220 -21.44 6.32 -8.83
CA MET A 220 -20.78 6.42 -7.52
C MET A 220 -19.25 6.33 -7.60
N TRP A 221 -18.65 6.15 -8.78
CA TRP A 221 -17.19 5.99 -8.89
C TRP A 221 -16.39 7.19 -8.37
N HIS A 222 -16.96 8.39 -8.48
CA HIS A 222 -16.38 9.60 -7.91
C HIS A 222 -16.38 9.60 -6.37
N GLU A 223 -17.43 9.08 -5.72
CA GLU A 223 -17.49 8.91 -4.26
C GLU A 223 -16.47 7.87 -3.79
N VAL A 224 -16.34 6.76 -4.52
CA VAL A 224 -15.33 5.71 -4.24
C VAL A 224 -13.92 6.29 -4.36
N ALA A 225 -13.64 7.11 -5.38
CA ALA A 225 -12.34 7.76 -5.56
C ALA A 225 -11.99 8.77 -4.46
N LEU A 226 -12.99 9.36 -3.77
CA LEU A 226 -12.78 10.25 -2.64
C LEU A 226 -12.41 9.52 -1.33
N GLY A 227 -12.67 8.22 -1.22
CA GLY A 227 -12.39 7.42 -0.04
C GLY A 227 -10.93 6.99 0.11
N GLU A 228 -10.44 6.89 1.35
CA GLU A 228 -9.08 6.43 1.68
C GLU A 228 -8.74 5.09 1.00
N THR A 229 -9.61 4.12 1.17
CA THR A 229 -9.52 2.75 0.64
C THR A 229 -9.97 2.64 -0.82
N GLY A 230 -11.06 3.33 -1.16
CA GLY A 230 -11.65 3.30 -2.50
C GLY A 230 -10.75 3.91 -3.57
N SER A 231 -10.01 4.98 -3.25
CA SER A 231 -9.03 5.60 -4.16
C SER A 231 -7.93 4.63 -4.60
N LEU A 232 -7.51 3.69 -3.73
CA LEU A 232 -6.54 2.65 -4.05
C LEU A 232 -7.12 1.62 -5.02
N VAL A 233 -8.37 1.21 -4.80
CA VAL A 233 -9.08 0.30 -5.71
C VAL A 233 -9.31 0.95 -7.08
N VAL A 234 -9.67 2.24 -7.13
CA VAL A 234 -9.82 3.01 -8.38
C VAL A 234 -8.51 3.08 -9.16
N GLN A 235 -7.38 3.39 -8.51
CA GLN A 235 -6.05 3.38 -9.16
C GLN A 235 -5.66 1.98 -9.66
N ASN A 236 -5.90 0.94 -8.85
CA ASN A 236 -5.59 -0.44 -9.25
C ASN A 236 -6.45 -0.91 -10.45
N ILE A 237 -7.71 -0.46 -10.57
CA ILE A 237 -8.55 -0.63 -11.76
C ILE A 237 -7.96 0.11 -12.98
N PHE A 238 -7.43 1.32 -12.80
CA PHE A 238 -6.79 2.07 -13.89
C PHE A 238 -5.57 1.33 -14.48
N GLU A 239 -4.82 0.62 -13.62
CA GLU A 239 -3.62 -0.13 -13.98
C GLU A 239 -3.90 -1.53 -14.55
N ASN A 240 -4.78 -2.30 -13.90
CA ASN A 240 -4.87 -3.75 -14.11
C ASN A 240 -6.06 -4.20 -14.96
N CYS A 241 -7.10 -3.37 -15.13
CA CYS A 241 -8.26 -3.72 -15.94
C CYS A 241 -8.07 -3.38 -17.42
N LEU A 242 -8.74 -4.15 -18.29
CA LEU A 242 -8.84 -3.90 -19.72
C LEU A 242 -9.45 -2.52 -19.99
N GLU A 243 -9.08 -1.91 -21.12
CA GLU A 243 -9.44 -0.52 -21.43
C GLU A 243 -10.95 -0.30 -21.46
N GLU A 244 -11.68 -1.24 -22.07
CA GLU A 244 -13.14 -1.30 -22.16
C GLU A 244 -13.82 -1.41 -20.78
N ASP A 245 -13.28 -2.24 -19.89
CA ASP A 245 -13.85 -2.53 -18.57
C ASP A 245 -13.73 -1.35 -17.60
N LYS A 246 -12.63 -0.61 -17.66
CA LYS A 246 -12.40 0.56 -16.79
C LYS A 246 -13.00 1.87 -17.32
N ARG A 247 -13.56 1.89 -18.54
CA ARG A 247 -14.13 3.12 -19.15
C ARG A 247 -15.16 3.81 -18.26
N MET A 248 -16.09 3.08 -17.63
CA MET A 248 -17.14 3.70 -16.81
C MET A 248 -16.55 4.42 -15.59
N CYS A 249 -15.66 3.74 -14.86
CA CYS A 249 -14.94 4.32 -13.73
C CYS A 249 -14.15 5.59 -14.12
N ILE A 250 -13.34 5.53 -15.17
CA ILE A 250 -12.58 6.70 -15.66
C ILE A 250 -13.52 7.83 -16.10
N ASN A 251 -14.60 7.53 -16.82
CA ASN A 251 -15.53 8.54 -17.34
C ASN A 251 -16.26 9.29 -16.21
N GLU A 252 -16.68 8.59 -15.15
CA GLU A 252 -17.33 9.19 -13.98
C GLU A 252 -16.34 9.98 -13.12
N VAL A 253 -15.14 9.46 -12.88
CA VAL A 253 -14.07 10.20 -12.19
C VAL A 253 -13.71 11.49 -12.95
N LEU A 254 -13.62 11.43 -14.29
CA LEU A 254 -13.37 12.61 -15.13
C LEU A 254 -14.60 13.52 -15.32
N ALA A 255 -15.81 13.06 -15.01
CA ALA A 255 -17.00 13.91 -14.96
C ALA A 255 -17.02 14.77 -13.69
N SER A 256 -16.55 14.19 -12.57
CA SER A 256 -16.45 14.84 -11.26
C SER A 256 -15.03 15.29 -10.90
N ILE A 257 -14.16 15.52 -11.91
CA ILE A 257 -12.73 15.78 -11.74
C ILE A 257 -12.41 16.94 -10.78
N ASP A 258 -13.24 17.98 -10.73
CA ASP A 258 -13.08 19.11 -9.80
C ASP A 258 -13.15 18.64 -8.34
N VAL A 259 -14.24 17.98 -7.97
CA VAL A 259 -14.45 17.44 -6.62
C VAL A 259 -13.38 16.41 -6.27
N VAL A 260 -13.03 15.53 -7.22
CA VAL A 260 -12.03 14.46 -6.99
C VAL A 260 -10.62 15.05 -6.83
N ALA A 261 -10.23 16.08 -7.58
CA ALA A 261 -8.93 16.73 -7.47
C ALA A 261 -8.72 17.47 -6.13
N HIS A 262 -9.79 18.05 -5.57
CA HIS A 262 -9.76 18.67 -4.24
C HIS A 262 -9.86 17.64 -3.09
N GLY A 263 -10.08 16.36 -3.39
CA GLY A 263 -10.17 15.30 -2.38
C GLY A 263 -8.81 14.87 -1.82
N GLN A 264 -8.72 14.67 -0.50
CA GLN A 264 -7.52 14.17 0.20
C GLN A 264 -6.94 12.90 -0.43
N PHE A 265 -7.81 12.02 -0.91
CA PHE A 265 -7.45 10.76 -1.57
C PHE A 265 -7.69 10.82 -3.09
N GLY A 266 -8.76 11.48 -3.54
CA GLY A 266 -9.11 11.60 -4.96
C GLY A 266 -8.05 12.27 -5.83
N ASN A 267 -7.26 13.21 -5.29
CA ASN A 267 -6.18 13.86 -6.05
C ASN A 267 -5.16 12.86 -6.62
N TRP A 268 -4.95 11.70 -5.96
CA TRP A 268 -4.08 10.64 -6.47
C TRP A 268 -4.66 9.96 -7.72
N CYS A 269 -5.97 9.74 -7.77
CA CYS A 269 -6.65 9.23 -8.97
C CYS A 269 -6.50 10.18 -10.17
N ILE A 270 -6.56 11.50 -9.95
CA ILE A 270 -6.36 12.49 -11.04
C ILE A 270 -4.88 12.56 -11.45
N GLN A 271 -3.95 12.53 -10.49
CA GLN A 271 -2.51 12.42 -10.79
C GLN A 271 -2.21 11.18 -11.65
N HIS A 272 -2.83 10.04 -11.33
CA HIS A 272 -2.68 8.78 -12.08
C HIS A 272 -3.17 8.92 -13.52
N ILE A 273 -4.36 9.48 -13.76
CA ILE A 273 -4.86 9.73 -15.11
C ILE A 273 -3.96 10.71 -15.88
N CYS A 274 -3.42 11.73 -15.22
CA CYS A 274 -2.46 12.65 -15.83
C CYS A 274 -1.13 11.99 -16.24
N GLU A 275 -0.69 10.93 -15.55
CA GLU A 275 0.62 10.28 -15.76
C GLU A 275 0.56 9.02 -16.62
N HIS A 276 -0.49 8.22 -16.46
CA HIS A 276 -0.62 6.88 -17.04
C HIS A 276 -1.88 6.71 -17.90
N GLY A 277 -2.80 7.67 -17.86
CA GLY A 277 -4.04 7.64 -18.64
C GLY A 277 -3.81 7.63 -20.16
N SER A 278 -4.80 7.11 -20.90
CA SER A 278 -4.83 7.17 -22.36
C SER A 278 -4.70 8.63 -22.85
N ILE A 279 -4.27 8.86 -24.10
CA ILE A 279 -4.07 10.22 -24.62
C ILE A 279 -5.35 11.08 -24.45
N PRO A 280 -6.57 10.62 -24.82
CA PRO A 280 -7.80 11.38 -24.59
C PRO A 280 -8.10 11.67 -23.11
N ASP A 281 -7.93 10.68 -22.23
CA ASP A 281 -8.20 10.81 -20.79
C ASP A 281 -7.25 11.83 -20.14
N ARG A 282 -5.95 11.71 -20.46
CA ARG A 282 -4.89 12.61 -19.99
C ARG A 282 -5.10 14.03 -20.50
N THR A 283 -5.38 14.22 -21.79
CA THR A 283 -5.68 15.54 -22.35
C THR A 283 -6.90 16.16 -21.67
N ARG A 284 -7.99 15.41 -21.47
CA ARG A 284 -9.17 15.89 -20.74
C ARG A 284 -8.86 16.31 -19.31
N ALA A 285 -8.04 15.54 -18.58
CA ALA A 285 -7.64 15.87 -17.22
C ALA A 285 -6.74 17.12 -17.18
N VAL A 286 -5.70 17.17 -18.02
CA VAL A 286 -4.75 18.30 -18.13
C VAL A 286 -5.46 19.59 -18.54
N ASP A 287 -6.37 19.55 -19.51
CA ASP A 287 -7.13 20.71 -19.96
C ASP A 287 -8.06 21.26 -18.86
N HIS A 288 -8.56 20.39 -17.97
CA HIS A 288 -9.33 20.80 -16.80
C HIS A 288 -8.44 21.43 -15.73
N VAL A 289 -7.30 20.81 -15.39
CA VAL A 289 -6.29 21.38 -14.47
C VAL A 289 -5.82 22.76 -14.96
N LEU A 290 -5.60 22.92 -16.26
CA LEU A 290 -5.25 24.20 -16.87
C LEU A 290 -6.42 25.20 -16.88
N ARG A 291 -7.68 24.75 -16.89
CA ARG A 291 -8.86 25.63 -16.78
C ARG A 291 -8.91 26.33 -15.43
N PHE A 292 -8.67 25.57 -14.35
CA PHE A 292 -8.72 26.05 -12.97
C PHE A 292 -7.32 26.24 -12.36
N ALA A 293 -6.32 26.57 -13.20
CA ALA A 293 -4.91 26.58 -12.81
C ALA A 293 -4.62 27.47 -11.60
N THR A 294 -5.32 28.60 -11.47
CA THR A 294 -5.15 29.53 -10.34
C THR A 294 -5.68 28.94 -9.05
N GLU A 295 -6.93 28.48 -9.07
CA GLU A 295 -7.65 27.93 -7.93
C GLU A 295 -6.97 26.64 -7.44
N TYR A 296 -6.69 25.70 -8.36
CA TYR A 296 -6.00 24.44 -8.03
C TYR A 296 -4.63 24.68 -7.41
N SER A 297 -3.87 25.67 -7.90
CA SER A 297 -2.53 25.96 -7.39
C SER A 297 -2.51 26.45 -5.94
N MET A 298 -3.64 26.94 -5.42
CA MET A 298 -3.78 27.44 -4.05
C MET A 298 -4.60 26.51 -3.14
N ASP A 299 -4.98 25.32 -3.62
CA ASP A 299 -5.64 24.29 -2.82
C ASP A 299 -4.63 23.31 -2.19
N GLN A 300 -5.01 22.68 -1.07
CA GLN A 300 -4.18 21.73 -0.33
C GLN A 300 -3.87 20.43 -1.10
N PHE A 301 -4.78 20.00 -1.97
CA PHE A 301 -4.73 18.70 -2.66
C PHE A 301 -4.63 18.86 -4.18
N ALA A 302 -5.43 19.75 -4.78
CA ALA A 302 -5.40 19.99 -6.22
C ALA A 302 -4.06 20.61 -6.69
N SER A 303 -3.35 21.32 -5.82
CA SER A 303 -1.99 21.83 -6.12
C SER A 303 -0.99 20.69 -6.37
N LYS A 304 -1.19 19.50 -5.79
CA LYS A 304 -0.38 18.30 -6.04
C LYS A 304 -0.63 17.76 -7.45
N VAL A 305 -1.85 17.91 -7.97
CA VAL A 305 -2.18 17.58 -9.36
C VAL A 305 -1.45 18.54 -10.31
N VAL A 306 -1.45 19.84 -10.01
CA VAL A 306 -0.66 20.83 -10.77
C VAL A 306 0.84 20.52 -10.69
N GLU A 307 1.38 20.18 -9.51
CA GLU A 307 2.78 19.79 -9.32
C GLU A 307 3.15 18.55 -10.14
N LYS A 308 2.28 17.54 -10.18
CA LYS A 308 2.45 16.35 -11.03
C LYS A 308 2.49 16.74 -12.50
N CYS A 309 1.53 17.54 -12.98
CA CYS A 309 1.51 18.01 -14.37
C CYS A 309 2.73 18.85 -14.74
N LEU A 310 3.23 19.72 -13.84
CA LEU A 310 4.48 20.47 -14.03
C LEU A 310 5.72 19.56 -14.17
N LYS A 311 5.74 18.41 -13.48
CA LYS A 311 6.85 17.44 -13.53
C LYS A 311 6.86 16.59 -14.79
N ILE A 312 5.69 16.23 -15.33
CA ILE A 312 5.58 15.25 -16.43
C ILE A 312 5.20 15.87 -17.78
N GLY A 313 4.46 16.99 -17.78
CA GLY A 313 3.96 17.64 -18.99
C GLY A 313 4.98 18.54 -19.71
N GLY A 314 6.18 18.67 -19.12
CA GLY A 314 7.30 19.39 -19.69
C GLY A 314 6.97 20.83 -20.11
N ASN A 315 7.62 21.25 -21.20
CA ASN A 315 7.50 22.62 -21.69
C ASN A 315 6.10 22.95 -22.25
N GLU A 316 5.38 22.00 -22.86
CA GLU A 316 4.02 22.24 -23.37
C GLU A 316 3.04 22.59 -22.24
N PHE A 317 3.02 21.79 -21.16
CA PHE A 317 2.18 22.09 -20.02
C PHE A 317 2.58 23.40 -19.34
N LEU A 318 3.89 23.64 -19.19
CA LEU A 318 4.40 24.83 -18.52
C LEU A 318 4.03 26.13 -19.25
N ASP A 319 4.10 26.16 -20.59
CA ASP A 319 3.65 27.34 -21.36
C ASP A 319 2.17 27.60 -21.11
N ARG A 320 1.33 26.59 -21.33
CA ARG A 320 -0.13 26.68 -21.16
C ARG A 320 -0.55 27.05 -19.74
N TYR A 321 0.24 26.64 -18.73
CA TYR A 321 0.03 27.02 -17.33
C TYR A 321 0.42 28.49 -17.10
N LEU A 322 1.58 28.92 -17.59
CA LEU A 322 2.06 30.31 -17.48
C LEU A 322 1.14 31.28 -18.21
N ASP A 323 0.61 30.92 -19.38
CA ASP A 323 -0.39 31.72 -20.10
C ASP A 323 -1.58 32.08 -19.21
N ARG A 324 -2.02 31.16 -18.35
CA ARG A 324 -3.17 31.37 -17.44
C ARG A 324 -2.82 32.12 -16.17
N VAL A 325 -1.69 31.82 -15.53
CA VAL A 325 -1.35 32.44 -14.25
C VAL A 325 -0.67 33.81 -14.42
N CYS A 326 -0.08 34.09 -15.58
CA CYS A 326 0.49 35.39 -15.93
C CYS A 326 -0.51 36.32 -16.65
N GLU A 327 -1.73 35.87 -16.93
CA GLU A 327 -2.76 36.71 -17.55
C GLU A 327 -3.20 37.85 -16.60
N ALA A 328 -3.34 39.06 -17.15
CA ALA A 328 -3.84 40.20 -16.41
C ALA A 328 -5.37 40.28 -16.58
N HIS A 329 -6.12 40.03 -15.51
CA HIS A 329 -7.58 40.06 -15.54
C HIS A 329 -8.10 41.47 -15.15
N PRO A 330 -9.01 42.10 -15.91
CA PRO A 330 -9.56 43.43 -15.56
C PRO A 330 -10.16 43.48 -14.15
N ASP A 331 -10.85 42.40 -13.76
CA ASP A 331 -11.54 42.29 -12.46
C ASP A 331 -10.63 41.85 -11.29
N ARG A 332 -9.34 41.57 -11.51
CA ARG A 332 -8.39 41.25 -10.43
C ARG A 332 -7.28 42.30 -10.38
N PRO A 333 -7.08 43.02 -9.26
CA PRO A 333 -6.05 44.06 -9.14
C PRO A 333 -4.62 43.49 -9.13
N ARG A 334 -4.47 42.17 -9.06
CA ARG A 334 -3.20 41.45 -8.98
C ARG A 334 -3.22 40.23 -9.87
N MET A 335 -2.07 39.97 -10.51
CA MET A 335 -1.86 38.83 -11.38
C MET A 335 -1.84 37.52 -10.57
N PRO A 336 -2.55 36.46 -11.00
CA PRO A 336 -2.66 35.21 -10.27
C PRO A 336 -1.33 34.59 -9.82
N LEU A 337 -0.31 34.63 -10.68
CA LEU A 337 1.06 34.18 -10.39
C LEU A 337 1.59 34.71 -9.05
N ILE A 338 1.27 35.96 -8.69
CA ILE A 338 1.78 36.63 -7.50
C ILE A 338 1.02 36.22 -6.24
N ASP A 339 -0.27 35.89 -6.37
CA ASP A 339 -1.07 35.32 -5.29
C ASP A 339 -0.66 33.87 -5.03
N ILE A 340 -0.51 33.06 -6.08
CA ILE A 340 0.05 31.70 -6.03
C ILE A 340 1.44 31.72 -5.39
N ALA A 341 2.32 32.65 -5.79
CA ALA A 341 3.64 32.80 -5.17
C ALA A 341 3.60 33.19 -3.68
N GLY A 342 2.53 33.83 -3.23
CA GLY A 342 2.31 34.22 -1.84
C GLY A 342 1.53 33.23 -0.99
N ASP A 343 0.95 32.19 -1.61
CA ASP A 343 0.09 31.19 -0.97
C ASP A 343 0.89 30.06 -0.28
N GLN A 344 0.27 29.39 0.70
CA GLN A 344 0.86 28.31 1.48
C GLN A 344 1.17 27.02 0.71
N PHE A 345 0.44 26.76 -0.39
CA PHE A 345 0.68 25.61 -1.28
C PHE A 345 1.30 26.08 -2.61
N GLY A 346 0.75 27.14 -3.20
CA GLY A 346 1.16 27.65 -4.52
C GLY A 346 2.63 28.08 -4.59
N ASN A 347 3.21 28.57 -3.49
CA ASN A 347 4.61 28.97 -3.46
C ASN A 347 5.57 27.84 -3.86
N TYR A 348 5.23 26.57 -3.58
CA TYR A 348 6.06 25.42 -3.94
C TYR A 348 6.08 25.18 -5.46
N LEU A 349 4.96 25.42 -6.14
CA LEU A 349 4.88 25.34 -7.61
C LEU A 349 5.75 26.40 -8.27
N ILE A 350 5.73 27.64 -7.76
CA ILE A 350 6.56 28.72 -8.30
C ILE A 350 8.06 28.48 -8.01
N GLN A 351 8.40 27.95 -6.82
CA GLN A 351 9.77 27.51 -6.54
C GLN A 351 10.23 26.40 -7.48
N TYR A 352 9.36 25.42 -7.80
CA TYR A 352 9.65 24.35 -8.75
C TYR A 352 9.95 24.91 -10.15
N ILE A 353 9.10 25.80 -10.67
CA ILE A 353 9.29 26.43 -11.98
C ILE A 353 10.61 27.24 -12.01
N LEU A 354 10.87 28.07 -10.99
CA LEU A 354 12.09 28.88 -10.92
C LEU A 354 13.38 28.05 -10.84
N THR A 355 13.30 26.82 -10.35
CA THR A 355 14.46 25.93 -10.16
C THR A 355 14.69 25.00 -11.36
N ASN A 356 13.62 24.49 -12.00
CA ASN A 356 13.70 23.39 -12.97
C ASN A 356 13.35 23.79 -14.41
N ALA A 357 12.70 24.93 -14.65
CA ALA A 357 12.39 25.38 -15.99
C ALA A 357 13.64 25.92 -16.72
N ASP A 358 13.59 25.92 -18.05
CA ASP A 358 14.62 26.58 -18.87
C ASP A 358 14.69 28.09 -18.61
N HIS A 359 15.76 28.73 -19.12
CA HIS A 359 16.02 30.14 -18.90
C HIS A 359 14.85 31.05 -19.34
N GLN A 360 14.13 30.71 -20.41
CA GLN A 360 13.09 31.55 -20.98
C GLN A 360 11.88 31.61 -20.04
N ARG A 361 11.31 30.46 -19.66
CA ARG A 361 10.14 30.43 -18.74
C ARG A 361 10.49 30.91 -17.34
N ARG A 362 11.69 30.56 -16.86
CA ARG A 362 12.19 31.06 -15.57
C ARG A 362 12.25 32.59 -15.55
N GLU A 363 12.73 33.22 -16.62
CA GLU A 363 12.82 34.68 -16.69
C GLU A 363 11.44 35.35 -16.81
N VAL A 364 10.48 34.74 -17.50
CA VAL A 364 9.07 35.20 -17.48
C VAL A 364 8.56 35.29 -16.04
N VAL A 365 8.63 34.19 -15.28
CA VAL A 365 8.19 34.16 -13.87
C VAL A 365 8.98 35.17 -13.03
N ALA A 366 10.32 35.18 -13.15
CA ALA A 366 11.17 36.06 -12.37
C ALA A 366 10.89 37.55 -12.64
N ALA A 367 10.61 37.94 -13.90
CA ALA A 367 10.27 39.32 -14.25
C ALA A 367 8.97 39.80 -13.60
N HIS A 368 7.95 38.93 -13.49
CA HIS A 368 6.69 39.25 -12.81
C HIS A 368 6.85 39.30 -11.27
N ILE A 369 7.60 38.37 -10.69
CA ILE A 369 7.94 38.36 -9.26
C ILE A 369 8.76 39.60 -8.87
N ARG A 370 9.73 40.00 -9.70
CA ARG A 370 10.59 41.18 -9.47
C ARG A 370 9.82 42.51 -9.37
N LYS A 371 8.63 42.60 -9.98
CA LYS A 371 7.72 43.76 -9.84
C LYS A 371 7.00 43.82 -8.48
N HIS A 372 6.95 42.71 -7.74
CA HIS A 372 6.17 42.56 -6.50
C HIS A 372 7.04 42.25 -5.26
N MET A 373 8.35 42.48 -5.36
CA MET A 373 9.36 42.12 -4.36
C MET A 373 9.10 42.64 -2.95
N VAL A 374 8.53 43.86 -2.83
CA VAL A 374 8.23 44.48 -1.54
C VAL A 374 7.21 43.65 -0.75
N SER A 375 6.14 43.22 -1.42
CA SER A 375 5.11 42.36 -0.81
C SER A 375 5.64 40.95 -0.55
N LEU A 376 6.32 40.34 -1.53
CA LEU A 376 6.73 38.94 -1.43
C LEU A 376 7.85 38.71 -0.41
N ARG A 377 8.82 39.64 -0.25
CA ARG A 377 9.88 39.49 0.78
C ARG A 377 9.33 39.46 2.20
N GLY A 378 8.25 40.20 2.48
CA GLY A 378 7.57 40.19 3.78
C GLY A 378 6.55 39.06 3.96
N SER A 379 6.24 38.29 2.90
CA SER A 379 5.25 37.21 2.98
C SER A 379 5.83 35.96 3.65
N LYS A 380 5.06 35.38 4.58
CA LYS A 380 5.36 34.11 5.26
C LYS A 380 5.74 33.00 4.27
N TYR A 381 5.01 32.90 3.15
CA TYR A 381 5.22 31.87 2.13
C TYR A 381 5.99 32.41 0.91
N GLY A 382 5.71 33.64 0.51
CA GLY A 382 6.33 34.26 -0.68
C GLY A 382 7.79 34.66 -0.54
N SER A 383 8.32 34.77 0.69
CA SER A 383 9.71 35.18 0.92
C SER A 383 10.73 34.26 0.23
N ARG A 384 10.45 32.95 0.15
CA ARG A 384 11.32 31.99 -0.52
C ARG A 384 11.31 32.13 -2.05
N VAL A 385 10.13 32.34 -2.65
CA VAL A 385 10.00 32.66 -4.07
C VAL A 385 10.75 33.95 -4.40
N ALA A 386 10.58 34.98 -3.56
CA ALA A 386 11.26 36.27 -3.72
C ALA A 386 12.80 36.12 -3.70
N MET A 387 13.34 35.25 -2.83
CA MET A 387 14.77 34.98 -2.76
C MET A 387 15.33 34.32 -4.04
N LEU A 388 14.59 33.38 -4.64
CA LEU A 388 15.03 32.72 -5.89
C LEU A 388 15.14 33.72 -7.06
N CYS A 389 14.29 34.74 -7.10
CA CYS A 389 14.36 35.81 -8.10
C CYS A 389 15.39 36.91 -7.80
N CYS A 390 16.10 36.85 -6.67
CA CYS A 390 17.04 37.90 -6.24
C CYS A 390 18.51 37.61 -6.54
N ASN A 391 18.89 36.46 -7.11
CA ASN A 391 20.31 36.12 -7.22
C ASN A 391 20.65 35.13 -8.37
N PRO A 392 21.46 35.54 -9.37
CA PRO A 392 22.00 34.64 -10.40
C PRO A 392 22.97 33.57 -9.86
N ALA A 393 23.52 33.75 -8.65
CA ALA A 393 24.63 32.94 -8.11
C ALA A 393 24.22 31.81 -7.16
N VAL A 394 22.93 31.44 -7.08
CA VAL A 394 22.48 30.29 -6.25
C VAL A 394 22.66 28.95 -6.97
N SER A 395 22.69 28.94 -8.32
CA SER A 395 22.92 27.73 -9.12
C SER A 395 24.37 27.22 -9.14
N THR A 396 25.33 27.92 -8.50
CA THR A 396 26.77 27.57 -8.52
C THR A 396 27.35 27.20 -7.15
N ARG A 397 26.53 27.06 -6.10
CA ARG A 397 26.97 26.41 -4.86
C ARG A 397 26.73 24.89 -4.97
N PRO A 398 27.75 24.05 -4.76
CA PRO A 398 27.52 22.66 -4.39
C PRO A 398 26.58 22.62 -3.18
N GLY A 399 25.65 21.66 -3.16
CA GLY A 399 24.76 21.47 -2.03
C GLY A 399 25.54 21.34 -0.73
N ALA A 400 24.97 21.85 0.37
CA ALA A 400 25.55 21.63 1.70
C ALA A 400 25.73 20.11 1.91
N PRO A 401 26.86 19.65 2.48
CA PRO A 401 27.07 18.22 2.72
C PRO A 401 25.92 17.65 3.54
N ALA A 402 25.46 16.45 3.17
CA ALA A 402 24.54 15.71 4.02
C ALA A 402 25.26 15.38 5.34
N GLY A 403 24.84 16.03 6.42
CA GLY A 403 25.37 15.81 7.77
C GLY A 403 26.10 17.01 8.36
N LEU A 404 25.38 17.79 9.18
CA LEU A 404 25.87 18.26 10.48
C LEU A 404 24.66 18.50 11.39
N SER A 405 24.68 17.88 12.55
CA SER A 405 23.56 17.83 13.49
C SER A 405 23.45 19.09 14.33
N ILE A 406 22.22 19.60 14.50
CA ILE A 406 21.87 20.48 15.61
C ILE A 406 21.08 19.64 16.61
N SER A 407 21.75 19.14 17.62
CA SER A 407 21.10 18.42 18.73
C SER A 407 20.42 19.40 19.68
N ARG A 408 19.13 19.15 19.96
CA ARG A 408 18.57 19.31 21.32
C ARG A 408 17.35 18.40 21.50
N ASN A 409 17.50 17.51 22.48
CA ASN A 409 16.61 16.53 23.14
C ASN A 409 15.08 16.67 22.87
N ASN A 410 14.28 15.58 22.87
CA ASN A 410 14.43 14.38 23.72
C ASN A 410 13.68 13.13 23.19
N ASN A 411 14.28 11.95 23.40
CA ASN A 411 13.73 10.58 23.49
C ASN A 411 12.65 9.97 22.55
N ASN A 412 13.03 8.77 22.06
CA ASN A 412 12.24 7.56 21.75
C ASN A 412 11.16 7.56 20.66
N SER A 413 11.58 7.03 19.51
CA SER A 413 11.03 5.80 18.89
C SER A 413 9.69 5.25 19.42
N PHE A 414 8.68 5.21 18.56
CA PHE A 414 7.64 4.17 18.57
C PHE A 414 7.14 3.89 17.15
N SER A 415 7.61 2.80 16.56
CA SER A 415 6.76 1.95 15.73
C SER A 415 6.05 0.93 16.64
N ASP A 416 4.94 0.38 16.16
CA ASP A 416 4.26 -0.79 16.74
C ASP A 416 3.73 -0.66 18.18
N ARG A 417 2.45 -0.26 18.29
CA ARG A 417 1.39 -1.01 19.00
C ARG A 417 0.06 -0.27 18.91
N TYR A 418 -0.85 -0.75 18.07
CA TYR A 418 -2.29 -0.62 18.32
C TYR A 418 -2.96 -1.99 18.26
N GLY A 419 -3.32 -2.46 19.44
CA GLY A 419 -4.18 -3.60 19.65
C GLY A 419 -4.76 -3.50 21.05
N SER A 420 -6.08 -3.32 21.10
CA SER A 420 -6.98 -3.62 22.22
C SER A 420 -6.58 -3.21 23.64
N ASP A 421 -7.43 -2.42 24.31
CA ASP A 421 -8.40 -3.12 25.17
C ASP A 421 -9.72 -2.36 25.38
N LEU A 422 -10.74 -3.10 25.83
CA LEU A 422 -12.10 -2.62 26.03
C LEU A 422 -12.30 -1.90 27.37
N GLY A 423 -13.18 -0.91 27.34
CA GLY A 423 -14.36 -0.90 28.22
C GLY A 423 -14.21 -0.43 29.67
N ARG A 424 -14.89 0.68 29.98
CA ARG A 424 -15.85 0.69 31.10
C ARG A 424 -16.91 1.77 30.91
N ALA A 425 -18.17 1.36 31.01
CA ALA A 425 -19.29 2.28 31.13
C ALA A 425 -19.33 2.91 32.53
N TYR A 426 -19.90 4.10 32.64
CA TYR A 426 -20.75 4.46 33.78
C TYR A 426 -21.86 5.42 33.31
N SER A 427 -23.09 5.05 33.67
CA SER A 427 -24.29 5.87 33.50
C SER A 427 -24.64 6.56 34.83
N SER A 428 -25.71 7.37 34.79
CA SER A 428 -26.36 8.07 35.91
C SER A 428 -25.60 9.31 36.42
N GLU A 429 -26.24 10.35 36.97
CA GLU A 429 -27.58 10.98 36.95
C GLU A 429 -27.53 12.00 38.12
N ARG A 430 -28.41 13.01 38.14
CA ARG A 430 -28.67 13.95 39.27
C ARG A 430 -27.54 14.98 39.55
N GLN A 431 -27.83 16.17 40.12
CA GLN A 431 -29.10 16.90 40.28
C GLN A 431 -28.83 18.41 40.41
N TYR A 432 -29.89 19.21 40.21
CA TYR A 432 -30.06 20.60 40.65
C TYR A 432 -29.27 21.02 41.91
N THR A 433 -28.71 22.24 41.88
CA THR A 433 -28.99 23.26 42.92
C THR A 433 -29.02 24.66 42.31
N SER A 434 -29.85 25.53 42.89
CA SER A 434 -30.05 26.93 42.52
C SER A 434 -29.64 27.86 43.66
N ARG A 435 -28.99 28.98 43.30
CA ARG A 435 -28.92 30.31 43.96
C ARG A 435 -27.81 31.09 43.24
N GLY A 436 -28.07 32.21 42.57
CA GLY A 436 -28.43 33.50 43.19
C GLY A 436 -27.14 34.33 43.35
N GLY A 437 -27.02 35.59 42.95
CA GLY A 437 -28.06 36.52 42.50
C GLY A 437 -27.79 37.93 43.06
N TYR A 438 -26.68 38.55 42.64
CA TYR A 438 -26.35 39.98 42.77
C TYR A 438 -25.41 40.33 41.61
N GLY A 439 -25.45 41.49 40.95
CA GLY A 439 -26.22 42.70 41.25
C GLY A 439 -25.30 43.90 41.46
N SER A 440 -24.70 44.44 40.38
CA SER A 440 -24.15 45.79 40.38
C SER A 440 -24.08 46.35 38.96
N ALA A 441 -24.69 47.51 38.74
CA ALA A 441 -24.44 48.35 37.57
C ALA A 441 -23.30 49.33 37.89
N PHE A 442 -22.63 49.87 36.87
CA PHE A 442 -22.70 51.30 36.54
C PHE A 442 -21.78 51.69 35.38
N ARG A 443 -22.37 52.44 34.43
CA ARG A 443 -21.76 53.19 33.31
C ARG A 443 -21.20 52.37 32.15
#